data_AF-A0A162BP61-F1
#
_entry.id   AF-A0A162BP61-F1
#
_cell.length_a   1.000
_cell.length_b   1.000
_cell.length_c   1.000
_cell.angle_alpha   90.00
_cell.angle_beta   90.00
_cell.angle_gamma   90.00
#
_symmetry.space_group_name_H-M   'P 1'
#
loop_
_entity.id
_entity.type
_entity.pdbx_description
1 polymer ?
#
loop_
_entity_poly.entity_id
_entity_poly.type
_entity_poly.pdbx_seq_one_letter_code
_entity_poly.pdbx_strand_id
1 'polypeptide(L)'
;MLDDWQLKQDVAALVFDTTSSNTGIRNGCASLIEKDLNRPLLWLACRHHMYEVHIKNIWKAVSGNTVGPEELLFKRFQSDWENIDHDLNDVTLFQWPGTMDDNGKPITSMIASTATEVLKWAKDCYSTSLFPRADYKELLELTILFLGGDVTIKLRKPGALHHARFMSKAIYFLKMCLLSTRLELTDKELDQITRME
;
A
#
# COMPACT_ATOMS: atom_id res chain seq x y z
N MET A 1 -34.32 8.52 -0.96
CA MET A 1 -33.26 9.55 -0.90
C MET A 1 -33.32 10.52 -2.09
N LEU A 2 -33.11 10.09 -3.35
CA LEU A 2 -33.17 11.04 -4.48
C LEU A 2 -34.58 11.64 -4.69
N ASP A 3 -35.63 10.84 -4.47
CA ASP A 3 -37.02 11.32 -4.47
C ASP A 3 -37.28 12.30 -3.32
N ASP A 4 -36.89 11.93 -2.10
CA ASP A 4 -37.13 12.77 -0.90
C ASP A 4 -36.45 14.14 -1.02
N TRP A 5 -35.33 14.21 -1.75
CA TRP A 5 -34.58 15.44 -2.00
C TRP A 5 -34.92 16.10 -3.34
N GLN A 6 -35.83 15.50 -4.13
CA GLN A 6 -36.26 15.97 -5.44
C GLN A 6 -35.11 16.15 -6.47
N LEU A 7 -34.03 15.36 -6.36
CA LEU A 7 -32.80 15.51 -7.16
C LEU A 7 -32.73 14.60 -8.39
N LYS A 8 -33.74 13.77 -8.66
CA LYS A 8 -33.67 12.75 -9.73
C LYS A 8 -33.28 13.31 -11.11
N GLN A 9 -33.71 14.53 -11.42
CA GLN A 9 -33.42 15.17 -12.71
C GLN A 9 -32.05 15.86 -12.73
N ASP A 10 -31.50 16.19 -11.56
CA ASP A 10 -30.28 17.01 -11.45
C ASP A 10 -28.99 16.18 -11.35
N VAL A 11 -29.10 14.89 -11.00
CA VAL A 11 -27.92 14.01 -10.89
C VAL A 11 -27.28 13.85 -12.27
N ALA A 12 -26.10 14.41 -12.50
CA ALA A 12 -25.40 14.27 -13.78
C ALA A 12 -24.30 13.20 -13.77
N ALA A 13 -23.76 12.90 -12.59
CA ALA A 13 -22.59 12.05 -12.44
C ALA A 13 -22.61 11.25 -11.12
N LEU A 14 -21.87 10.15 -11.10
CA LEU A 14 -21.62 9.34 -9.91
C LEU A 14 -20.11 9.28 -9.65
N VAL A 15 -19.70 9.56 -8.42
CA VAL A 15 -18.31 9.38 -7.96
C VAL A 15 -18.28 8.15 -7.05
N PHE A 16 -17.42 7.18 -7.36
CA PHE A 16 -17.36 5.92 -6.63
C PHE A 16 -15.99 5.25 -6.71
N ASP A 17 -15.68 4.37 -5.75
CA ASP A 17 -14.53 3.46 -5.86
C ASP A 17 -14.81 2.33 -6.87
N THR A 18 -13.77 1.75 -7.46
CA THR A 18 -13.93 0.77 -8.54
C THR A 18 -14.13 -0.66 -8.03
N THR A 19 -14.75 -0.83 -6.86
CA THR A 19 -15.14 -2.14 -6.36
C THR A 19 -16.25 -2.74 -7.22
N SER A 20 -16.37 -4.07 -7.22
CA SER A 20 -17.42 -4.77 -7.98
C SER A 20 -18.84 -4.46 -7.48
N SER A 21 -18.99 -4.12 -6.19
CA SER A 21 -20.25 -3.66 -5.61
C SER A 21 -20.74 -2.33 -6.19
N ASN A 22 -19.83 -1.50 -6.70
CA ASN A 22 -20.18 -0.23 -7.36
C ASN A 22 -20.30 -0.37 -8.88
N THR A 23 -19.40 -1.14 -9.50
CA THR A 23 -19.22 -1.21 -10.96
C THR A 23 -19.86 -2.43 -11.63
N GLY A 24 -20.44 -3.35 -10.86
CA GLY A 24 -21.01 -4.59 -11.39
C GLY A 24 -22.17 -4.34 -12.36
N ILE A 25 -22.09 -4.91 -13.57
CA ILE A 25 -23.07 -4.68 -14.66
C ILE A 25 -24.52 -5.02 -14.24
N ARG A 26 -24.70 -6.06 -13.42
CA ARG A 26 -26.04 -6.53 -13.01
C ARG A 26 -26.53 -5.87 -11.72
N ASN A 27 -25.69 -5.88 -10.68
CA ASN A 27 -26.03 -5.52 -9.30
C ASN A 27 -25.14 -4.43 -8.70
N GLY A 28 -24.31 -3.78 -9.51
CA GLY A 28 -23.48 -2.67 -9.06
C GLY A 28 -24.32 -1.44 -8.77
N CYS A 29 -23.97 -0.69 -7.73
CA CYS A 29 -24.71 0.51 -7.33
C CYS A 29 -24.87 1.50 -8.49
N ALA A 30 -23.83 1.74 -9.28
CA ALA A 30 -23.92 2.66 -10.42
C ALA A 30 -24.93 2.19 -11.47
N SER A 31 -24.90 0.90 -11.83
CA SER A 31 -25.85 0.30 -12.77
C SER A 31 -27.28 0.27 -12.24
N LEU A 32 -27.49 0.13 -10.92
CA LEU A 32 -28.82 0.18 -10.31
C LEU A 32 -29.38 1.60 -10.30
N ILE A 33 -28.55 2.60 -10.02
CA ILE A 33 -28.96 4.02 -10.04
C ILE A 33 -29.36 4.46 -11.46
N GLU A 34 -28.60 4.09 -12.49
CA GLU A 34 -28.95 4.41 -13.88
C GLU A 34 -30.27 3.77 -14.33
N LYS A 35 -30.55 2.54 -13.86
CA LYS A 35 -31.83 1.85 -14.11
C LYS A 35 -33.00 2.56 -13.44
N ASP A 36 -32.83 2.97 -12.17
CA ASP A 36 -33.87 3.71 -11.43
C ASP A 36 -34.17 5.09 -12.05
N LEU A 37 -33.12 5.78 -12.51
CA LEU A 37 -33.25 7.08 -13.18
C LEU A 37 -33.61 6.97 -14.67
N ASN A 38 -33.58 5.76 -15.23
CA ASN A 38 -33.82 5.47 -16.65
C ASN A 38 -33.01 6.35 -17.62
N ARG A 39 -31.75 6.65 -17.27
CA ARG A 39 -30.83 7.43 -18.13
C ARG A 39 -29.37 7.14 -17.77
N PRO A 40 -28.44 7.29 -18.73
CA PRO A 40 -27.03 7.16 -18.45
C PRO A 40 -26.54 8.33 -17.57
N LEU A 41 -25.56 8.05 -16.71
CA LEU A 41 -24.87 9.03 -15.88
C LEU A 41 -23.37 9.04 -16.22
N LEU A 42 -22.70 10.16 -15.96
CA LEU A 42 -21.25 10.21 -16.06
C LEU A 42 -20.61 9.44 -14.89
N TRP A 43 -19.86 8.39 -15.20
CA TRP A 43 -19.13 7.60 -14.20
C TRP A 43 -17.76 8.22 -13.91
N LEU A 44 -17.60 8.78 -12.71
CA LEU A 44 -16.36 9.35 -12.21
C LEU A 44 -15.68 8.34 -11.28
N ALA A 45 -15.17 7.27 -11.88
CA ALA A 45 -14.44 6.23 -11.17
C ALA A 45 -13.19 6.79 -10.47
N CYS A 46 -13.02 6.43 -9.19
CA CYS A 46 -11.93 6.94 -8.37
C CYS A 46 -10.56 6.44 -8.87
N ARG A 47 -9.76 7.35 -9.43
CA ARG A 47 -8.39 7.05 -9.89
C ARG A 47 -7.47 6.57 -8.77
N HIS A 48 -7.65 7.08 -7.56
CA HIS A 48 -6.86 6.64 -6.41
C HIS A 48 -7.09 5.17 -6.10
N HIS A 49 -8.35 4.72 -6.09
CA HIS A 49 -8.66 3.31 -5.88
C HIS A 49 -8.05 2.44 -6.99
N MET A 50 -8.07 2.89 -8.25
CA MET A 50 -7.42 2.15 -9.35
C MET A 50 -5.92 1.96 -9.12
N TYR A 51 -5.20 2.99 -8.66
CA TYR A 51 -3.78 2.85 -8.35
C TYR A 51 -3.51 1.91 -7.17
N GLU A 52 -4.35 1.93 -6.14
CA GLU A 52 -4.24 1.03 -5.00
C GLU A 52 -4.49 -0.45 -5.37
N VAL A 53 -5.30 -0.73 -6.40
CA VAL A 53 -5.55 -2.10 -6.88
C VAL A 53 -4.26 -2.80 -7.37
N HIS A 54 -3.27 -2.06 -7.89
CA HIS A 54 -1.99 -2.68 -8.27
C HIS A 54 -1.26 -3.26 -7.05
N ILE A 55 -1.26 -2.53 -5.93
CA ILE A 55 -0.66 -2.97 -4.66
C ILE A 55 -1.36 -4.25 -4.18
N LYS A 56 -2.70 -4.34 -4.31
CA LYS A 56 -3.45 -5.56 -4.00
C LYS A 56 -2.94 -6.78 -4.75
N ASN A 57 -2.72 -6.63 -6.06
CA ASN A 57 -2.34 -7.75 -6.92
C ASN A 57 -0.92 -8.21 -6.60
N ILE A 58 -0.01 -7.27 -6.37
CA ILE A 58 1.36 -7.56 -5.91
C ILE A 58 1.31 -8.28 -4.56
N TRP A 59 0.55 -7.75 -3.60
CA TRP A 59 0.37 -8.39 -2.29
C TRP A 59 -0.11 -9.84 -2.41
N LYS A 60 -1.12 -10.08 -3.26
CA LYS A 60 -1.64 -11.43 -3.49
C LYS A 60 -0.60 -12.35 -4.14
N ALA A 61 0.21 -11.84 -5.06
CA ALA A 61 1.26 -12.62 -5.70
C ALA A 61 2.36 -13.02 -4.71
N VAL A 62 2.70 -12.11 -3.80
CA VAL A 62 3.80 -12.27 -2.83
C VAL A 62 3.35 -13.07 -1.59
N SER A 63 2.14 -12.84 -1.07
CA SER A 63 1.66 -13.44 0.19
C SER A 63 0.83 -14.72 -0.02
N GLY A 64 0.52 -15.06 -1.26
CA GLY A 64 -0.42 -16.14 -1.59
C GLY A 64 -1.88 -15.82 -1.25
N ASN A 65 -2.72 -16.85 -1.12
CA ASN A 65 -4.14 -16.69 -0.82
C ASN A 65 -4.34 -16.47 0.69
N THR A 66 -4.96 -15.35 1.07
CA THR A 66 -5.30 -15.06 2.46
C THR A 66 -6.56 -15.83 2.89
N VAL A 67 -6.51 -16.56 4.01
CA VAL A 67 -7.62 -17.39 4.50
C VAL A 67 -8.56 -16.62 5.45
N GLY A 68 -8.24 -15.37 5.83
CA GLY A 68 -8.98 -14.58 6.82
C GLY A 68 -9.24 -13.10 6.46
N PRO A 69 -10.23 -12.45 7.13
CA PRO A 69 -10.64 -11.07 6.87
C PRO A 69 -9.68 -10.00 7.42
N GLU A 70 -8.67 -10.38 8.19
CA GLU A 70 -7.60 -9.50 8.65
C GLU A 70 -6.29 -10.30 8.70
N GLU A 71 -5.19 -9.67 8.33
CA GLU A 71 -3.85 -10.22 8.47
C GLU A 71 -3.53 -10.26 9.97
N LEU A 72 -3.59 -11.44 10.59
CA LEU A 72 -3.34 -11.62 12.04
C LEU A 72 -2.01 -11.01 12.46
N LEU A 73 -1.01 -11.11 11.59
CA LEU A 73 0.31 -10.51 11.74
C LEU A 73 0.24 -8.98 11.91
N PHE A 74 -0.55 -8.29 11.09
CA PHE A 74 -0.72 -6.84 11.19
C PHE A 74 -1.49 -6.43 12.44
N LYS A 75 -2.51 -7.20 12.84
CA LYS A 75 -3.24 -6.92 14.09
C LYS A 75 -2.33 -7.07 15.31
N ARG A 76 -1.50 -8.11 15.32
CA ARG A 76 -0.51 -8.32 16.37
C ARG A 76 0.49 -7.17 16.40
N PHE A 77 1.10 -6.84 15.26
CA PHE A 77 2.03 -5.71 15.14
C PHE A 77 1.44 -4.39 15.63
N GLN A 78 0.18 -4.11 15.29
CA GLN A 78 -0.52 -2.92 15.78
C GLN A 78 -0.75 -2.94 17.30
N SER A 79 -1.01 -4.11 17.87
CA SER A 79 -1.25 -4.29 19.31
C SER A 79 0.05 -4.17 20.11
N ASP A 80 1.14 -4.73 19.57
CA ASP A 80 2.47 -4.72 20.20
C ASP A 80 3.20 -3.38 19.99
N TRP A 81 2.64 -2.44 19.21
CA TRP A 81 3.28 -1.18 18.82
C TRP A 81 3.96 -0.44 19.98
N GLU A 82 3.28 -0.25 21.11
CA GLU A 82 3.84 0.51 22.24
C GLU A 82 5.02 -0.20 22.93
N ASN A 83 5.19 -1.50 22.71
CA ASN A 83 6.26 -2.32 23.30
C ASN A 83 7.46 -2.48 22.35
N ILE A 84 7.36 -2.00 21.11
CA ILE A 84 8.44 -2.09 20.11
C ILE A 84 9.32 -0.85 20.23
N ASP A 85 10.64 -1.04 20.21
CA ASP A 85 11.56 0.08 20.09
C ASP A 85 11.46 0.70 18.69
N HIS A 86 11.26 2.02 18.65
CA HIS A 86 11.04 2.81 17.44
C HIS A 86 12.25 3.66 17.03
N ASP A 87 13.42 3.49 17.65
CA ASP A 87 14.65 4.17 17.21
C ASP A 87 14.91 3.84 15.72
N LEU A 88 15.40 4.79 14.93
CA LEU A 88 15.73 4.50 13.52
C LEU A 88 17.20 4.13 13.32
N ASN A 89 17.98 4.08 14.40
CA ASN A 89 19.33 3.52 14.41
C ASN A 89 19.27 1.99 14.22
N ASP A 90 20.10 1.43 13.35
CA ASP A 90 20.25 -0.02 13.13
C ASP A 90 18.97 -0.77 12.71
N VAL A 91 18.08 -0.10 11.97
CA VAL A 91 16.93 -0.75 11.32
C VAL A 91 17.37 -1.64 10.15
N THR A 92 16.58 -2.66 9.84
CA THR A 92 16.83 -3.53 8.67
C THR A 92 16.56 -2.76 7.38
N LEU A 93 17.58 -2.68 6.52
CA LEU A 93 17.50 -2.01 5.22
C LEU A 93 17.43 -3.03 4.08
N PHE A 94 17.09 -2.53 2.90
CA PHE A 94 17.15 -3.28 1.66
C PHE A 94 18.58 -3.82 1.43
N GLN A 95 18.67 -5.13 1.22
CA GLN A 95 19.93 -5.78 0.91
C GLN A 95 20.27 -5.56 -0.56
N TRP A 96 21.12 -4.57 -0.82
CA TRP A 96 21.59 -4.28 -2.17
C TRP A 96 22.39 -5.48 -2.72
N PRO A 97 22.04 -5.98 -3.91
CA PRO A 97 22.84 -6.99 -4.58
C PRO A 97 24.29 -6.51 -4.74
N GLY A 98 25.24 -7.44 -4.62
CA GLY A 98 26.65 -7.14 -4.87
C GLY A 98 26.85 -6.51 -6.26
N THR A 99 27.82 -5.62 -6.37
CA THR A 99 28.13 -4.95 -7.64
C THR A 99 28.97 -5.83 -8.57
N MET A 100 29.64 -6.83 -8.01
CA MET A 100 30.50 -7.79 -8.70
C MET A 100 30.17 -9.20 -8.25
N ASP A 101 30.33 -10.17 -9.14
CA ASP A 101 30.31 -11.59 -8.80
C ASP A 101 31.66 -12.04 -8.22
N ASP A 102 31.73 -13.29 -7.79
CA ASP A 102 32.95 -13.89 -7.21
C ASP A 102 34.15 -13.86 -8.18
N ASN A 103 33.92 -13.62 -9.47
CA ASN A 103 34.94 -13.50 -10.52
C ASN A 103 35.26 -12.05 -10.89
N GLY A 104 34.71 -11.07 -10.15
CA GLY A 104 34.92 -9.64 -10.41
C GLY A 104 34.15 -9.10 -11.62
N LYS A 105 33.15 -9.82 -12.13
CA LYS A 105 32.29 -9.35 -13.23
C LYS A 105 31.11 -8.55 -12.68
N PRO A 106 30.73 -7.41 -13.31
CA PRO A 106 29.57 -6.64 -12.89
C PRO A 106 28.30 -7.47 -12.86
N ILE A 107 27.62 -7.50 -11.70
CA ILE A 107 26.29 -8.09 -11.58
C ILE A 107 25.28 -7.06 -12.05
N THR A 108 24.57 -7.37 -13.13
CA THR A 108 23.38 -6.61 -13.54
C THR A 108 22.16 -7.19 -12.86
N SER A 109 21.67 -6.50 -11.82
CA SER A 109 20.46 -6.90 -11.11
C SER A 109 19.28 -6.00 -11.46
N MET A 110 18.22 -6.59 -12.02
CA MET A 110 16.98 -5.85 -12.29
C MET A 110 16.39 -5.23 -11.03
N ILE A 111 16.50 -5.91 -9.88
CA ILE A 111 15.99 -5.39 -8.61
C ILE A 111 16.84 -4.21 -8.12
N ALA A 112 18.17 -4.25 -8.31
CA ALA A 112 19.03 -3.12 -7.97
C ALA A 112 18.77 -1.90 -8.86
N SER A 113 18.58 -2.11 -10.18
CA SER A 113 18.22 -1.02 -11.11
C SER A 113 16.89 -0.39 -10.69
N THR A 114 15.88 -1.21 -10.44
CA THR A 114 14.54 -0.75 -10.03
C THR A 114 14.61 0.00 -8.70
N ALA A 115 15.31 -0.54 -7.69
CA ALA A 115 15.48 0.10 -6.39
C ALA A 115 16.20 1.46 -6.53
N THR A 116 17.20 1.55 -7.39
CA THR A 116 17.93 2.82 -7.66
C THR A 116 17.01 3.86 -8.29
N GLU A 117 16.23 3.47 -9.29
CA GLU A 117 15.26 4.35 -9.96
C GLU A 117 14.17 4.82 -8.99
N VAL A 118 13.62 3.92 -8.19
CA VAL A 118 12.62 4.23 -7.16
C VAL A 118 13.19 5.18 -6.12
N LEU A 119 14.41 4.94 -5.62
CA LEU A 119 15.05 5.80 -4.63
C LEU A 119 15.26 7.22 -5.17
N LYS A 120 15.74 7.34 -6.42
CA LYS A 120 15.92 8.63 -7.08
C LYS A 120 14.59 9.37 -7.21
N TRP A 121 13.58 8.71 -7.79
CA TRP A 121 12.24 9.27 -7.94
C TRP A 121 11.64 9.68 -6.58
N ALA A 122 11.82 8.87 -5.55
CA ALA A 122 11.26 9.14 -4.24
C ALA A 122 11.93 10.35 -3.57
N LYS A 123 13.26 10.47 -3.66
CA LYS A 123 14.01 11.65 -3.18
C LYS A 123 13.57 12.93 -3.90
N ASP A 124 13.38 12.87 -5.23
CA ASP A 124 12.87 14.00 -6.01
C ASP A 124 11.48 14.42 -5.53
N CYS A 125 10.57 13.47 -5.33
CA CYS A 125 9.23 13.75 -4.83
C CYS A 125 9.20 14.29 -3.39
N TYR A 126 10.10 13.78 -2.53
CA TYR A 126 10.24 14.23 -1.16
C TYR A 126 10.71 15.69 -1.11
N SER A 127 11.71 16.06 -1.93
CA SER A 127 12.23 17.43 -2.00
C SER A 127 11.19 18.44 -2.51
N THR A 128 10.31 18.01 -3.39
CA THR A 128 9.28 18.85 -4.03
C THR A 128 7.95 18.89 -3.27
N SER A 129 7.82 18.12 -2.18
CA SER A 129 6.59 18.04 -1.35
C SER A 129 5.31 17.77 -2.16
N LEU A 130 5.41 16.94 -3.20
CA LEU A 130 4.31 16.72 -4.16
C LEU A 130 3.10 15.96 -3.59
N PHE A 131 3.22 15.34 -2.42
CA PHE A 131 2.16 14.48 -1.87
C PHE A 131 1.30 15.20 -0.83
N PRO A 132 0.04 15.55 -1.16
CA PRO A 132 -0.86 16.24 -0.23
C PRO A 132 -1.47 15.32 0.83
N ARG A 133 -1.47 13.99 0.62
CA ARG A 133 -2.05 13.02 1.55
C ARG A 133 -0.98 12.38 2.45
N ALA A 134 -1.30 12.31 3.74
CA ALA A 134 -0.35 11.94 4.79
C ALA A 134 0.15 10.49 4.72
N ASP A 135 -0.67 9.57 4.22
CA ASP A 135 -0.36 8.14 4.03
C ASP A 135 0.56 7.91 2.82
N TYR A 136 0.35 8.62 1.70
CA TYR A 136 1.29 8.60 0.56
C TYR A 136 2.65 9.13 0.96
N LYS A 137 2.68 10.24 1.71
CA LYS A 137 3.91 10.81 2.23
C LYS A 137 4.65 9.82 3.13
N GLU A 138 3.94 9.15 4.04
CA GLU A 138 4.52 8.15 4.93
C GLU A 138 5.06 6.94 4.17
N LEU A 139 4.33 6.43 3.17
CA LEU A 139 4.83 5.35 2.31
C LEU A 139 6.11 5.76 1.58
N LEU A 140 6.16 6.98 1.05
CA LEU A 140 7.36 7.52 0.39
C LEU A 140 8.55 7.59 1.35
N GLU A 141 8.35 8.18 2.52
CA GLU A 141 9.40 8.33 3.53
C GLU A 141 9.94 6.97 3.99
N LEU A 142 9.05 6.00 4.23
CA LEU A 142 9.43 4.62 4.58
C LEU A 142 10.20 3.92 3.44
N THR A 143 9.81 4.17 2.19
CA THR A 143 10.49 3.61 1.01
C THR A 143 11.91 4.16 0.89
N ILE A 144 12.09 5.48 1.07
CA ILE A 144 13.41 6.11 1.06
C ILE A 144 14.28 5.53 2.17
N LEU A 145 13.74 5.45 3.40
CA LEU A 145 14.46 4.89 4.54
C LEU A 145 14.88 3.44 4.27
N PHE A 146 13.95 2.58 3.85
CA PHE A 146 14.21 1.17 3.59
C PHE A 146 15.30 0.96 2.54
N LEU A 147 15.34 1.79 1.49
CA LEU A 147 16.38 1.73 0.45
C LEU A 147 17.72 2.34 0.89
N GLY A 148 17.85 2.81 2.13
CA GLY A 148 19.07 3.42 2.67
C GLY A 148 19.29 4.87 2.23
N GLY A 149 18.23 5.57 1.82
CA GLY A 149 18.29 6.98 1.48
C GLY A 149 18.09 7.90 2.68
N ASP A 150 18.65 9.11 2.59
CA ASP A 150 18.47 10.15 3.60
C ASP A 150 17.04 10.67 3.63
N VAL A 151 16.38 10.51 4.77
CA VAL A 151 15.03 11.02 5.03
C VAL A 151 14.86 11.31 6.52
N THR A 152 14.16 12.38 6.84
CA THR A 152 13.77 12.68 8.22
C THR A 152 12.34 12.20 8.43
N ILE A 153 12.18 11.08 9.12
CA ILE A 153 10.88 10.46 9.39
C ILE A 153 10.74 10.14 10.88
N LYS A 154 9.51 10.24 11.39
CA LYS A 154 9.11 9.61 12.65
C LYS A 154 8.08 8.53 12.33
N LEU A 155 8.31 7.32 12.83
CA LEU A 155 7.36 6.23 12.64
C LEU A 155 6.05 6.57 13.35
N ARG A 156 4.96 6.62 12.59
CA ARG A 156 3.62 6.83 13.15
C ARG A 156 3.03 5.50 13.57
N LYS A 157 2.11 5.51 14.53
CA LYS A 157 1.35 4.31 14.89
C LYS A 157 0.62 3.76 13.65
N PRO A 158 0.67 2.44 13.38
CA PRO A 158 -0.03 1.84 12.26
C PRO A 158 -1.53 2.14 12.31
N GLY A 159 -2.07 2.64 11.19
CA GLY A 159 -3.47 3.05 11.07
C GLY A 159 -4.45 1.88 10.92
N ALA A 160 -5.73 2.19 10.71
CA ALA A 160 -6.78 1.18 10.58
C ALA A 160 -6.52 0.19 9.43
N LEU A 161 -6.55 -1.10 9.75
CA LEU A 161 -6.39 -2.20 8.79
C LEU A 161 -7.74 -2.55 8.15
N HIS A 162 -7.92 -2.19 6.88
CA HIS A 162 -9.06 -2.65 6.08
C HIS A 162 -8.58 -3.24 4.76
N HIS A 163 -9.18 -4.34 4.32
CA HIS A 163 -8.83 -4.99 3.05
C HIS A 163 -8.96 -4.09 1.82
N ALA A 164 -9.78 -3.05 1.89
CA ALA A 164 -9.96 -2.09 0.79
C ALA A 164 -8.85 -1.01 0.72
N ARG A 165 -7.99 -0.89 1.74
CA ARG A 165 -6.89 0.09 1.79
C ARG A 165 -5.58 -0.62 1.53
N PHE A 166 -5.21 -0.76 0.26
CA PHE A 166 -4.01 -1.52 -0.10
C PHE A 166 -2.72 -0.77 0.27
N MET A 167 -2.76 0.55 0.30
CA MET A 167 -1.68 1.40 0.79
C MET A 167 -1.26 1.05 2.21
N SER A 168 -2.23 0.83 3.11
CA SER A 168 -1.91 0.54 4.51
C SER A 168 -1.13 -0.77 4.61
N LYS A 169 -1.40 -1.77 3.75
CA LYS A 169 -0.62 -3.01 3.76
C LYS A 169 0.86 -2.78 3.45
N ALA A 170 1.17 -1.94 2.45
CA ALA A 170 2.54 -1.58 2.11
C ALA A 170 3.24 -0.83 3.26
N ILE A 171 2.55 0.11 3.91
CA ILE A 171 3.08 0.83 5.08
C ILE A 171 3.36 -0.13 6.24
N TYR A 172 2.44 -1.05 6.53
CA TYR A 172 2.63 -2.07 7.57
C TYR A 172 3.85 -2.94 7.25
N PHE A 173 3.93 -3.45 6.02
CA PHE A 173 5.02 -4.31 5.60
C PHE A 173 6.39 -3.62 5.74
N LEU A 174 6.54 -2.41 5.20
CA LEU A 174 7.80 -1.66 5.32
C LEU A 174 8.20 -1.43 6.78
N LYS A 175 7.26 -1.06 7.64
CA LYS A 175 7.54 -0.90 9.08
C LYS A 175 7.98 -2.21 9.72
N MET A 176 7.31 -3.31 9.40
CA MET A 176 7.65 -4.62 9.92
C MET A 176 9.02 -5.09 9.42
N CYS A 177 9.37 -4.85 8.15
CA CYS A 177 10.70 -5.13 7.62
C CYS A 177 11.75 -4.31 8.37
N LEU A 178 11.59 -2.98 8.44
CA LEU A 178 12.52 -2.07 9.12
C LEU A 178 12.75 -2.45 10.58
N LEU A 179 11.69 -2.85 11.30
CA LEU A 179 11.73 -3.21 12.71
C LEU A 179 11.88 -4.72 12.96
N SER A 180 12.15 -5.52 11.93
CA SER A 180 12.12 -6.99 12.00
C SER A 180 13.00 -7.57 13.10
N THR A 181 14.18 -6.99 13.33
CA THR A 181 15.12 -7.40 14.40
C THR A 181 14.61 -7.12 15.81
N ARG A 182 13.57 -6.30 15.94
CA ARG A 182 12.94 -5.88 17.21
C ARG A 182 11.57 -6.52 17.41
N LEU A 183 11.08 -7.22 16.41
CA LEU A 183 9.88 -8.01 16.49
C LEU A 183 10.27 -9.41 16.93
N GLU A 184 9.77 -9.83 18.09
CA GLU A 184 9.80 -11.24 18.50
C GLU A 184 8.78 -12.00 17.63
N LEU A 185 9.16 -12.26 16.37
CA LEU A 185 8.36 -13.05 15.44
C LEU A 185 8.51 -14.53 15.78
N THR A 186 7.39 -15.24 15.84
CA THR A 186 7.41 -16.70 15.90
C THR A 186 7.92 -17.26 14.57
N ASP A 187 8.44 -18.49 14.56
CA ASP A 187 8.89 -19.16 13.32
C ASP A 187 7.81 -19.18 12.23
N LYS A 188 6.52 -19.24 12.63
CA LYS A 188 5.38 -19.19 11.71
C LYS A 188 5.16 -17.82 11.06
N GLU A 189 5.52 -16.74 11.75
CA GLU A 189 5.39 -15.37 11.24
C GLU A 189 6.62 -14.99 10.42
N LEU A 190 7.81 -15.44 10.81
CA LEU A 190 9.01 -15.41 9.98
C LEU A 190 8.76 -16.14 8.65
N ASP A 191 8.23 -17.36 8.68
CA ASP A 191 7.84 -18.10 7.45
C ASP A 191 6.83 -17.34 6.57
N GLN A 192 5.95 -16.53 7.17
CA GLN A 192 5.01 -15.69 6.42
C GLN A 192 5.71 -14.50 5.76
N ILE A 193 6.74 -13.92 6.38
CA ILE A 193 7.51 -12.80 5.83
C ILE A 193 8.55 -13.30 4.82
N THR A 194 9.24 -14.40 5.08
CA THR A 194 10.27 -14.95 4.18
C THR A 194 9.69 -15.56 2.91
N ARG A 195 8.43 -16.02 2.93
CA ARG A 195 7.69 -16.36 1.68
C ARG A 195 7.40 -15.15 0.80
N MET A 196 7.60 -13.93 1.32
CA MET A 196 7.34 -12.67 0.64
C MET A 196 8.61 -12.01 0.08
N GLU A 197 9.79 -12.53 0.43
CA GLU A 197 11.11 -12.15 -0.11
C GLU A 197 11.45 -12.96 -1.38
#